data_AF-D5GFW3-F1
#
_entry.id   AF-D5GFW3-F1
#
_cell.length_a   1.000
_cell.length_b   1.000
_cell.length_c   1.000
_cell.angle_alpha   90.00
_cell.angle_beta   90.00
_cell.angle_gamma   90.00
#
_symmetry.space_group_name_H-M   'P 1'
#
loop_
_entity.id
_entity.type
_entity.pdbx_description
1 polymer ?
#
loop_
_entity_poly.entity_id
_entity_poly.type
_entity_poly.pdbx_seq_one_letter_code
_entity_poly.pdbx_strand_id
1 'polypeptide(L)'
;MSSPSSVHSLYRPSSISITMVPARNRGFLANLRAYYYRGGKRKEWKSTLLSIRRLVEAAWIVVLWWGERRVFRSAIEACQWDRWEDWPEGAMPHRAVLIADPQLVDPHTYPRRGPFLSATIFYTDQYMSRSYETIQERLSPSTTVFLGDLFDGGREWTHEQSSRYAQNHHLHEDLIPITEDPRGAKDWKDYGDSYWMGEYRRFLKIFPSWPYRRTVKTLPGNHDFGMGNGIREGVKDRFRTYFGETSGVLEAGNHTIVLIDSVSLSNDNNPKIYLPARDFLDSLPDLLTTPSPTLLPHVIEEAANPLSSPSGQDSIPQNPTILLTHVPLYRPADTPCGPHRESKDPILIHAGYQYQNVLQPALSLEILQKTNAKYVFSGDDHDYCEVEHAGNIKEVTVKSFSWAMGVRRPGFYMVSLYTGNASPDTESVQGRLCLLPDQWGVFTVYTFMLLVTILAATFDFRRSRRAALNYRGNVLPISKGGSDISSAYRQSSAKNNDWGDGEDGNFKYSKRKQYSTGWKAWVVYVTREVLLVAGVVFVWYTWLIWRW
;
A
#
# COMPACT_ATOMS: atom_id res chain seq x y z
N MET A 1 31.71 11.57 -63.37
CA MET A 1 31.67 10.11 -63.58
C MET A 1 30.25 9.66 -63.28
N SER A 2 29.35 9.73 -64.26
CA SER A 2 29.05 8.68 -65.25
C SER A 2 28.09 7.61 -64.71
N SER A 3 26.80 7.83 -64.95
CA SER A 3 25.76 6.82 -65.22
C SER A 3 26.18 5.94 -66.44
N PRO A 4 25.45 4.89 -66.92
CA PRO A 4 23.98 4.73 -67.03
C PRO A 4 23.51 3.28 -66.71
N SER A 5 22.28 2.77 -66.92
CA SER A 5 21.26 2.94 -67.98
C SER A 5 20.00 2.15 -67.50
N SER A 6 18.79 2.73 -67.44
CA SER A 6 17.74 2.84 -68.48
C SER A 6 17.18 1.49 -68.95
N VAL A 7 15.86 1.29 -69.11
CA VAL A 7 15.14 1.60 -70.37
C VAL A 7 13.59 1.50 -70.21
N HIS A 8 12.93 2.64 -70.49
CA HIS A 8 11.75 2.90 -71.32
C HIS A 8 10.33 2.34 -71.00
N SER A 9 9.26 3.17 -70.89
CA SER A 9 8.60 4.09 -71.86
C SER A 9 7.54 3.35 -72.69
N LEU A 10 6.26 3.77 -72.83
CA LEU A 10 5.74 4.92 -73.59
C LEU A 10 4.22 5.07 -73.28
N TYR A 11 3.72 6.24 -72.84
CA TYR A 11 3.05 7.33 -73.61
C TYR A 11 1.58 7.08 -74.02
N ARG A 12 0.51 7.77 -73.54
CA ARG A 12 0.00 9.18 -73.60
C ARG A 12 -1.12 9.37 -74.68
N PRO A 13 -1.85 10.51 -74.80
CA PRO A 13 -3.19 10.83 -74.23
C PRO A 13 -4.27 11.29 -75.26
N SER A 14 -5.47 11.69 -74.82
CA SER A 14 -6.38 12.65 -75.51
C SER A 14 -7.48 13.12 -74.51
N SER A 15 -7.52 14.39 -74.10
CA SER A 15 -8.21 15.60 -74.65
C SER A 15 -9.71 15.73 -74.31
N ILE A 16 -10.06 16.95 -73.91
CA ILE A 16 -11.25 17.45 -73.18
C ILE A 16 -12.51 17.54 -74.05
N SER A 17 -13.70 17.43 -73.43
CA SER A 17 -14.91 18.15 -73.88
C SER A 17 -15.79 18.54 -72.69
N ILE A 18 -16.17 19.81 -72.65
CA ILE A 18 -17.08 20.46 -71.68
C ILE A 18 -18.53 20.19 -72.11
N THR A 19 -19.41 19.83 -71.19
CA THR A 19 -20.87 20.00 -71.36
C THR A 19 -21.53 20.45 -70.05
N MET A 20 -22.51 21.34 -70.19
CA MET A 20 -23.21 22.08 -69.15
C MET A 20 -24.11 21.21 -68.25
N VAL A 21 -24.33 21.73 -67.05
CA VAL A 21 -25.27 21.30 -66.00
C VAL A 21 -26.73 21.19 -66.53
N PRO A 22 -27.53 20.26 -65.99
CA PRO A 22 -28.82 20.69 -65.45
C PRO A 22 -29.01 20.26 -63.99
N ALA A 23 -29.62 21.18 -63.25
CA ALA A 23 -29.97 21.00 -61.86
C ALA A 23 -31.03 19.92 -61.67
N ARG A 24 -31.05 19.39 -60.43
CA ARG A 24 -32.21 18.87 -59.70
C ARG A 24 -32.45 17.35 -59.87
N ASN A 25 -32.09 16.60 -58.83
CA ASN A 25 -33.11 15.77 -58.19
C ASN A 25 -32.85 15.49 -56.71
N ARG A 26 -33.87 15.83 -55.91
CA ARG A 26 -33.98 15.80 -54.45
C ARG A 26 -34.09 14.36 -53.91
N GLY A 27 -33.20 13.45 -54.33
CA GLY A 27 -33.23 12.04 -53.91
C GLY A 27 -32.31 11.72 -52.73
N PHE A 28 -31.14 12.38 -52.64
CA PHE A 28 -30.09 11.94 -51.72
C PHE A 28 -30.38 12.32 -50.25
N LEU A 29 -30.84 13.56 -50.00
CA LEU A 29 -31.24 14.00 -48.65
C LEU A 29 -32.57 13.39 -48.19
N ALA A 30 -33.47 13.04 -49.13
CA ALA A 30 -34.70 12.31 -48.83
C ALA A 30 -34.42 10.84 -48.48
N ASN A 31 -33.45 10.20 -49.16
CA ASN A 31 -33.00 8.85 -48.85
C ASN A 31 -32.18 8.79 -47.55
N LEU A 32 -31.39 9.82 -47.23
CA LEU A 32 -30.72 9.94 -45.94
C LEU A 32 -31.71 10.16 -44.79
N ARG A 33 -32.75 10.99 -44.97
CA ARG A 33 -33.83 11.12 -43.98
C ARG A 33 -34.66 9.84 -43.86
N ALA A 34 -34.95 9.15 -44.95
CA ALA A 34 -35.71 7.89 -44.94
C ALA A 34 -34.90 6.73 -44.32
N TYR A 35 -33.57 6.71 -44.48
CA TYR A 35 -32.68 5.78 -43.76
C TYR A 35 -32.58 6.11 -42.27
N TYR A 36 -32.64 7.40 -41.90
CA TYR A 36 -32.63 7.84 -40.50
C TYR A 36 -33.98 7.66 -39.78
N TYR A 37 -35.10 7.61 -40.50
CA TYR A 37 -36.46 7.51 -39.94
C TYR A 37 -37.16 6.16 -40.16
N ARG A 38 -36.58 5.20 -40.91
CA ARG A 38 -37.06 3.82 -40.95
C ARG A 38 -36.60 3.04 -39.71
N GLY A 39 -37.47 3.04 -38.69
CA GLY A 39 -37.81 1.83 -37.96
C GLY A 39 -36.77 1.25 -36.98
N GLY A 40 -36.89 1.64 -35.72
CA GLY A 40 -36.89 0.65 -34.63
C GLY A 40 -35.59 0.34 -33.88
N LYS A 41 -34.38 0.65 -34.39
CA LYS A 41 -33.12 0.23 -33.71
C LYS A 41 -32.41 1.29 -32.87
N ARG A 42 -32.85 2.56 -32.90
CA ARG A 42 -32.16 3.63 -32.14
C ARG A 42 -32.55 3.70 -30.66
N LYS A 43 -33.73 3.20 -30.29
CA LYS A 43 -34.19 3.11 -28.89
C LYS A 43 -33.54 1.93 -28.15
N GLU A 44 -33.32 0.82 -28.84
CA GLU A 44 -32.73 -0.41 -28.27
C GLU A 44 -31.26 -0.24 -27.89
N TRP A 45 -30.44 0.40 -28.73
CA TRP A 45 -29.00 0.58 -28.42
C TRP A 45 -28.76 1.55 -27.26
N LYS A 46 -29.56 2.62 -27.15
CA LYS A 46 -29.52 3.53 -25.99
C LYS A 46 -30.01 2.88 -24.70
N SER A 47 -30.99 1.96 -24.76
CA SER A 47 -31.46 1.23 -23.57
C SER A 47 -30.49 0.16 -23.07
N THR A 48 -29.63 -0.37 -23.94
CA THR A 48 -28.64 -1.40 -23.58
C THR A 48 -27.34 -0.80 -23.04
N LEU A 49 -26.94 0.40 -23.49
CA LEU A 49 -25.77 1.13 -23.00
C LEU A 49 -25.99 1.84 -21.65
N LEU A 50 -27.25 2.16 -21.31
CA LEU A 50 -27.66 2.79 -20.04
C LEU A 50 -28.36 1.80 -19.08
N SER A 51 -28.10 0.51 -19.23
CA SER A 51 -28.56 -0.48 -18.25
C SER A 51 -27.98 -0.12 -16.88
N ILE A 52 -28.81 -0.23 -15.83
CA ILE A 52 -28.43 0.05 -14.44
C ILE A 52 -27.16 -0.71 -14.06
N ARG A 53 -27.01 -1.96 -14.54
CA ARG A 53 -25.81 -2.75 -14.32
C ARG A 53 -24.56 -2.08 -14.90
N ARG A 54 -24.59 -1.61 -16.15
CA ARG A 54 -23.43 -0.99 -16.80
C ARG A 54 -23.00 0.31 -16.11
N LEU A 55 -23.95 1.07 -15.56
CA LEU A 55 -23.65 2.25 -14.75
C LEU A 55 -22.96 1.87 -13.44
N VAL A 56 -23.42 0.81 -12.78
CA VAL A 56 -22.79 0.30 -11.55
C VAL A 56 -21.40 -0.27 -11.83
N GLU A 57 -21.22 -1.01 -12.93
CA GLU A 57 -19.90 -1.49 -13.38
C GLU A 57 -18.94 -0.32 -13.61
N ALA A 58 -19.38 0.73 -14.33
CA ALA A 58 -18.56 1.92 -14.57
C ALA A 58 -18.22 2.66 -13.26
N ALA A 59 -19.18 2.79 -12.34
CA ALA A 59 -18.94 3.39 -11.03
C ALA A 59 -17.92 2.59 -10.21
N TRP A 60 -17.99 1.25 -10.24
CA TRP A 60 -16.97 0.40 -9.62
C TRP A 60 -15.58 0.61 -10.20
N ILE A 61 -15.45 0.71 -11.53
CA ILE A 61 -14.15 0.96 -12.17
C ILE A 61 -13.56 2.28 -11.67
N VAL A 62 -14.37 3.33 -11.56
CA VAL A 62 -13.94 4.63 -11.02
C VAL A 62 -13.53 4.52 -9.56
N VAL A 63 -14.31 3.82 -8.73
CA VAL A 63 -14.03 3.64 -7.30
C VAL A 63 -12.76 2.82 -7.07
N LEU A 64 -12.57 1.74 -7.83
CA LEU A 64 -11.34 0.93 -7.78
C LEU A 64 -10.14 1.75 -8.22
N TRP A 65 -10.23 2.49 -9.33
CA TRP A 65 -9.13 3.36 -9.75
C TRP A 65 -8.83 4.44 -8.70
N TRP A 66 -9.86 4.99 -8.07
CA TRP A 66 -9.70 5.95 -6.99
C TRP A 66 -8.94 5.33 -5.82
N GLY A 67 -9.44 4.23 -5.25
CA GLY A 67 -8.87 3.60 -4.06
C GLY A 67 -7.50 2.96 -4.31
N GLU A 68 -7.33 2.26 -5.43
CA GLU A 68 -6.10 1.53 -5.74
C GLU A 68 -4.98 2.41 -6.34
N ARG A 69 -5.28 3.63 -6.81
CA ARG A 69 -4.27 4.50 -7.46
C ARG A 69 -4.32 5.93 -6.97
N ARG A 70 -5.48 6.59 -7.11
CA ARG A 70 -5.58 8.04 -6.86
C ARG A 70 -5.31 8.39 -5.40
N VAL A 71 -5.80 7.62 -4.43
CA VAL A 71 -5.65 7.94 -3.00
C VAL A 71 -4.16 7.95 -2.61
N PHE A 72 -3.39 6.92 -2.95
CA PHE A 72 -1.94 6.84 -2.69
C PHE A 72 -1.18 7.98 -3.34
N ARG A 73 -1.43 8.21 -4.63
CA ARG A 73 -0.80 9.32 -5.36
C ARG A 73 -1.12 10.67 -4.72
N SER A 74 -2.38 10.91 -4.35
CA SER A 74 -2.80 12.18 -3.75
C SER A 74 -2.16 12.42 -2.39
N ALA A 75 -2.11 11.39 -1.53
CA ALA A 75 -1.53 11.48 -0.20
C ALA A 75 -0.04 11.84 -0.27
N ILE A 76 0.70 11.17 -1.15
CA ILE A 76 2.16 11.38 -1.29
C ILE A 76 2.47 12.69 -2.04
N GLU A 77 1.72 13.04 -3.09
CA GLU A 77 1.87 14.34 -3.76
C GLU A 77 1.50 15.53 -2.86
N ALA A 78 0.78 15.31 -1.75
CA ALA A 78 0.51 16.36 -0.78
C ALA A 78 1.79 16.82 -0.05
N CYS A 79 2.80 15.95 0.01
CA CYS A 79 4.04 16.16 0.75
C CYS A 79 5.23 16.56 -0.13
N GLN A 80 4.97 16.99 -1.38
CA GLN A 80 6.02 17.46 -2.27
C GLN A 80 6.92 18.50 -1.60
N TRP A 81 8.23 18.35 -1.81
CA TRP A 81 9.28 19.08 -1.11
C TRP A 81 9.14 20.60 -1.22
N ASP A 82 8.77 21.09 -2.41
CA ASP A 82 8.58 22.50 -2.75
C ASP A 82 7.45 23.20 -1.96
N ARG A 83 6.61 22.44 -1.26
CA ARG A 83 5.47 22.99 -0.49
C ARG A 83 5.83 23.40 0.93
N TRP A 84 6.99 22.98 1.42
CA TRP A 84 7.32 23.13 2.83
C TRP A 84 8.81 23.34 3.12
N GLU A 85 9.69 22.97 2.20
CA GLU A 85 11.10 23.35 2.31
C GLU A 85 11.22 24.88 2.22
N ASP A 86 11.90 25.45 3.19
CA ASP A 86 12.17 26.88 3.27
C ASP A 86 13.69 27.09 3.33
N TRP A 87 14.32 26.90 2.17
CA TRP A 87 15.76 27.08 1.99
C TRP A 87 16.04 28.32 1.11
N PRO A 88 17.21 28.96 1.26
CA PRO A 88 17.62 30.07 0.39
C PRO A 88 17.53 29.74 -1.10
N GLU A 89 17.30 30.76 -1.93
CA GLU A 89 17.20 30.59 -3.38
C GLU A 89 18.47 29.96 -3.97
N GLY A 90 18.31 28.94 -4.81
CA GLY A 90 19.41 28.18 -5.39
C GLY A 90 19.95 27.04 -4.51
N ALA A 91 19.41 26.84 -3.31
CA ALA A 91 19.78 25.70 -2.46
C ALA A 91 19.39 24.36 -3.11
N MET A 92 20.28 23.39 -2.99
CA MET A 92 20.07 22.01 -3.48
C MET A 92 20.10 21.04 -2.29
N PRO A 93 19.01 20.98 -1.50
CA PRO A 93 19.00 20.19 -0.27
C PRO A 93 19.11 18.70 -0.55
N HIS A 94 19.75 17.96 0.36
CA HIS A 94 19.73 16.50 0.35
C HIS A 94 18.43 16.01 0.99
N ARG A 95 17.63 15.31 0.21
CA ARG A 95 16.29 14.87 0.62
C ARG A 95 16.31 13.39 1.02
N ALA A 96 15.89 13.11 2.24
CA ALA A 96 15.81 11.78 2.80
C ALA A 96 14.40 11.43 3.29
N VAL A 97 14.05 10.16 3.22
CA VAL A 97 12.80 9.61 3.78
C VAL A 97 13.14 8.59 4.85
N LEU A 98 12.47 8.69 6.00
CA LEU A 98 12.56 7.75 7.11
C LEU A 98 11.27 6.92 7.19
N ILE A 99 11.42 5.60 7.26
CA ILE A 99 10.33 4.63 7.33
C ILE A 99 10.50 3.83 8.62
N ALA A 100 9.51 3.87 9.51
CA ALA A 100 9.51 3.08 10.75
C ALA A 100 8.44 1.98 10.69
N ASP A 101 8.72 0.88 11.38
CA ASP A 101 7.77 -0.20 11.68
C ASP A 101 6.93 -0.67 10.47
N PRO A 102 7.55 -1.05 9.33
CA PRO A 102 6.81 -1.73 8.27
C PRO A 102 6.26 -3.08 8.74
N GLN A 103 6.89 -3.73 9.74
CA GLN A 103 6.42 -4.91 10.48
C GLN A 103 5.61 -5.87 9.60
N LEU A 104 6.32 -6.61 8.74
CA LEU A 104 5.69 -7.60 7.86
C LEU A 104 4.82 -8.54 8.68
N VAL A 105 3.50 -8.41 8.48
CA VAL A 105 2.50 -9.25 9.15
C VAL A 105 2.70 -10.69 8.74
N ASP A 106 2.64 -11.58 9.71
CA ASP A 106 2.85 -12.99 9.53
C ASP A 106 1.99 -13.81 10.54
N PRO A 107 2.10 -15.16 10.58
CA PRO A 107 1.36 -15.97 11.55
C PRO A 107 1.65 -15.67 13.03
N HIS A 108 2.72 -14.96 13.36
CA HIS A 108 3.06 -14.54 14.72
C HIS A 108 2.34 -13.26 15.14
N THR A 109 1.88 -12.44 14.18
CA THR A 109 1.20 -11.18 14.46
C THR A 109 -0.16 -11.36 15.13
N TYR A 110 -0.91 -12.38 14.73
CA TYR A 110 -2.27 -12.59 15.20
C TYR A 110 -2.54 -14.07 15.51
N PRO A 111 -3.39 -14.40 16.51
CA PRO A 111 -3.75 -15.78 16.83
C PRO A 111 -4.62 -16.46 15.74
N ARG A 112 -5.16 -15.67 14.80
CA ARG A 112 -5.98 -16.19 13.68
C ARG A 112 -5.13 -16.90 12.62
N ARG A 113 -5.72 -17.89 11.94
CA ARG A 113 -5.07 -18.69 10.89
C ARG A 113 -5.93 -18.78 9.62
N GLY A 114 -5.32 -19.31 8.55
CA GLY A 114 -6.01 -19.61 7.29
C GLY A 114 -6.34 -18.36 6.47
N PRO A 115 -7.46 -18.35 5.72
CA PRO A 115 -7.71 -17.37 4.65
C PRO A 115 -7.79 -15.92 5.13
N PHE A 116 -8.20 -15.67 6.37
CA PHE A 116 -8.25 -14.32 6.94
C PHE A 116 -6.85 -13.74 7.20
N LEU A 117 -5.92 -14.57 7.67
CA LEU A 117 -4.53 -14.16 7.83
C LEU A 117 -3.88 -13.94 6.46
N SER A 118 -4.06 -14.89 5.53
CA SER A 118 -3.53 -14.74 4.15
C SER A 118 -4.06 -13.48 3.47
N ALA A 119 -5.34 -13.13 3.66
CA ALA A 119 -5.89 -11.87 3.17
C ALA A 119 -5.22 -10.66 3.84
N THR A 120 -5.01 -10.71 5.17
CA THR A 120 -4.34 -9.62 5.89
C THR A 120 -2.94 -9.37 5.35
N ILE A 121 -2.11 -10.42 5.30
CA ILE A 121 -0.76 -10.42 4.71
C ILE A 121 -0.79 -9.80 3.30
N PHE A 122 -1.68 -10.28 2.45
CA PHE A 122 -1.81 -9.80 1.08
C PHE A 122 -2.12 -8.30 1.00
N TYR A 123 -3.11 -7.82 1.76
CA TYR A 123 -3.51 -6.41 1.72
C TYR A 123 -2.53 -5.48 2.43
N THR A 124 -1.81 -5.94 3.45
CA THR A 124 -0.72 -5.17 4.08
C THR A 124 0.47 -5.03 3.14
N ASP A 125 0.86 -6.11 2.46
CA ASP A 125 1.95 -6.08 1.48
C ASP A 125 1.64 -5.17 0.30
N GLN A 126 0.43 -5.30 -0.24
CA GLN A 126 -0.04 -4.49 -1.35
C GLN A 126 -0.06 -3.00 -0.97
N TYR A 127 -0.48 -2.68 0.25
CA TYR A 127 -0.48 -1.31 0.77
C TYR A 127 0.95 -0.76 0.86
N MET A 128 1.86 -1.48 1.52
CA MET A 128 3.23 -1.04 1.74
C MET A 128 4.01 -0.90 0.44
N SER A 129 3.91 -1.91 -0.44
CA SER A 129 4.57 -1.91 -1.75
C SER A 129 4.14 -0.71 -2.59
N ARG A 130 2.83 -0.45 -2.65
CA ARG A 130 2.28 0.69 -3.38
C ARG A 130 2.70 2.02 -2.78
N SER A 131 2.64 2.17 -1.46
CA SER A 131 3.09 3.37 -0.76
C SER A 131 4.56 3.64 -1.04
N TYR A 132 5.41 2.63 -0.89
CA TYR A 132 6.86 2.75 -1.08
C TYR A 132 7.25 3.10 -2.51
N GLU A 133 6.75 2.40 -3.52
CA GLU A 133 7.02 2.76 -4.92
C GLU A 133 6.46 4.14 -5.26
N THR A 134 5.27 4.50 -4.76
CA THR A 134 4.73 5.85 -5.02
C THR A 134 5.61 6.94 -4.38
N ILE A 135 6.15 6.73 -3.18
CA ILE A 135 7.14 7.63 -2.55
C ILE A 135 8.36 7.77 -3.47
N GLN A 136 8.88 6.65 -3.95
CA GLN A 136 10.06 6.64 -4.80
C GLN A 136 9.79 7.32 -6.15
N GLU A 137 8.66 7.05 -6.81
CA GLU A 137 8.31 7.69 -8.08
C GLU A 137 8.02 9.19 -7.94
N ARG A 138 7.30 9.60 -6.89
CA ARG A 138 6.73 10.95 -6.78
C ARG A 138 7.59 11.92 -6.00
N LEU A 139 8.23 11.46 -4.93
CA LEU A 139 9.08 12.31 -4.08
C LEU A 139 10.55 12.16 -4.47
N SER A 140 10.94 11.03 -5.07
CA SER A 140 12.31 10.80 -5.54
C SER A 140 13.40 11.15 -4.49
N PRO A 141 13.31 10.61 -3.25
CA PRO A 141 14.32 10.89 -2.23
C PRO A 141 15.70 10.36 -2.64
N SER A 142 16.76 11.07 -2.25
CA SER A 142 18.15 10.63 -2.48
C SER A 142 18.53 9.48 -1.54
N THR A 143 17.99 9.50 -0.32
CA THR A 143 18.20 8.47 0.69
C THR A 143 16.87 7.99 1.28
N THR A 144 16.74 6.69 1.50
CA THR A 144 15.68 6.12 2.33
C THR A 144 16.29 5.31 3.46
N VAL A 145 15.90 5.57 4.71
CA VAL A 145 16.38 4.84 5.88
C VAL A 145 15.21 4.19 6.61
N PHE A 146 15.35 2.90 6.92
CA PHE A 146 14.40 2.18 7.76
C PHE A 146 14.85 2.25 9.22
N LEU A 147 13.90 2.51 10.12
CA LEU A 147 14.16 2.73 11.55
C LEU A 147 13.86 1.50 12.42
N GLY A 148 14.10 0.30 11.90
CA GLY A 148 13.84 -0.97 12.60
C GLY A 148 12.44 -1.53 12.40
N ASP A 149 12.23 -2.69 13.04
CA ASP A 149 11.00 -3.48 13.00
C ASP A 149 10.57 -3.79 11.56
N LEU A 150 11.51 -4.35 10.81
CA LEU A 150 11.30 -4.77 9.42
C LEU A 150 10.30 -5.94 9.34
N PHE A 151 10.39 -6.84 10.31
CA PHE A 151 9.53 -8.00 10.46
C PHE A 151 8.75 -7.92 11.76
N ASP A 152 7.56 -8.52 11.80
CA ASP A 152 6.88 -8.74 13.07
C ASP A 152 7.36 -10.02 13.79
N GLY A 153 7.67 -11.06 13.01
CA GLY A 153 8.17 -12.37 13.46
C GLY A 153 9.67 -12.60 13.26
N GLY A 154 10.50 -11.56 13.29
CA GLY A 154 11.96 -11.71 13.10
C GLY A 154 12.67 -12.32 14.33
N ARG A 155 12.20 -11.95 15.52
CA ARG A 155 12.68 -12.42 16.82
C ARG A 155 12.18 -13.82 17.19
N GLU A 156 12.86 -14.44 18.14
CA GLU A 156 12.48 -15.74 18.69
C GLU A 156 12.24 -15.64 20.21
N TRP A 157 11.06 -16.07 20.68
CA TRP A 157 10.64 -16.00 22.07
C TRP A 157 11.07 -17.25 22.89
N THR A 158 11.51 -17.08 24.14
CA THR A 158 11.76 -18.20 25.08
C THR A 158 10.71 -18.26 26.20
N HIS A 159 10.25 -19.46 26.60
CA HIS A 159 9.20 -19.61 27.63
C HIS A 159 9.74 -19.34 29.04
N GLU A 160 11.02 -19.62 29.25
CA GLU A 160 11.60 -19.63 30.59
C GLU A 160 11.80 -18.21 31.16
N GLN A 161 11.94 -17.22 30.29
CA GLN A 161 12.19 -15.83 30.70
C GLN A 161 10.90 -14.98 30.74
N SER A 162 9.92 -15.23 29.87
CA SER A 162 8.62 -14.55 29.94
C SER A 162 7.89 -14.88 31.26
N SER A 163 7.95 -16.15 31.70
CA SER A 163 7.37 -16.59 32.97
C SER A 163 8.09 -15.98 34.18
N ARG A 164 9.42 -15.89 34.16
CA ARG A 164 10.21 -15.24 35.24
C ARG A 164 10.03 -13.73 35.25
N TYR A 165 9.88 -13.07 34.11
CA TYR A 165 9.63 -11.63 34.03
C TYR A 165 8.27 -11.27 34.63
N ALA A 166 7.20 -11.99 34.24
CA ALA A 166 5.86 -11.82 34.79
C ALA A 166 5.83 -12.09 36.31
N GLN A 167 6.52 -13.14 36.77
CA GLN A 167 6.68 -13.45 38.19
C GLN A 167 7.44 -12.36 38.96
N ASN A 168 8.55 -11.86 38.43
CA ASN A 168 9.39 -10.87 39.11
C ASN A 168 8.72 -9.49 39.23
N HIS A 169 7.80 -9.16 38.33
CA HIS A 169 7.13 -7.85 38.30
C HIS A 169 5.71 -7.87 38.91
N HIS A 170 5.32 -8.98 39.57
CA HIS A 170 3.97 -9.16 40.14
C HIS A 170 2.83 -8.81 39.17
N LEU A 171 3.09 -8.97 37.86
CA LEU A 171 2.08 -8.78 36.83
C LEU A 171 1.17 -10.00 36.93
N HIS A 172 -0.08 -9.79 37.32
CA HIS A 172 -1.09 -10.85 37.26
C HIS A 172 -1.07 -11.43 35.83
N GLU A 173 -0.97 -12.76 35.71
CA GLU A 173 -1.04 -13.47 34.42
C GLU A 173 -2.30 -13.07 33.62
N ASP A 174 -3.32 -12.54 34.29
CA ASP A 174 -4.58 -12.06 33.71
C ASP A 174 -4.50 -10.67 33.04
N LEU A 175 -3.43 -9.89 33.26
CA LEU A 175 -3.27 -8.50 32.76
C LEU A 175 -2.40 -8.41 31.50
N ILE A 176 -1.66 -9.47 31.18
CA ILE A 176 -1.04 -9.64 29.86
C ILE A 176 -2.00 -10.57 29.13
N PRO A 177 -2.77 -10.11 28.13
CA PRO A 177 -3.31 -11.06 27.17
C PRO A 177 -2.07 -11.68 26.53
N ILE A 178 -1.65 -12.84 27.04
CA ILE A 178 -0.81 -13.77 26.29
C ILE A 178 -1.71 -14.15 25.13
N THR A 179 -1.71 -13.34 24.08
CA THR A 179 -2.16 -13.72 22.76
C THR A 179 -1.52 -15.08 22.53
N GLU A 180 -2.35 -16.12 22.44
CA GLU A 180 -1.97 -17.53 22.41
C GLU A 180 -0.51 -17.71 21.97
N ASP A 181 0.33 -18.26 22.86
CA ASP A 181 1.75 -18.50 22.56
C ASP A 181 1.85 -19.10 21.14
N PRO A 182 2.48 -18.41 20.18
CA PRO A 182 2.50 -18.87 18.79
C PRO A 182 3.12 -20.26 18.67
N ARG A 183 3.88 -20.73 19.68
CA ARG A 183 4.37 -22.12 19.80
C ARG A 183 3.30 -23.18 19.98
N GLY A 184 2.14 -22.81 20.51
CA GLY A 184 0.97 -23.68 20.61
C GLY A 184 0.34 -23.98 19.25
N ALA A 185 0.69 -23.21 18.21
CA ALA A 185 0.19 -23.42 16.88
C ALA A 185 0.89 -24.61 16.20
N LYS A 186 0.12 -25.41 15.44
CA LYS A 186 0.63 -26.64 14.81
C LYS A 186 1.75 -26.38 13.80
N ASP A 187 1.75 -25.20 13.19
CA ASP A 187 2.74 -24.70 12.24
C ASP A 187 4.02 -24.19 12.92
N TRP A 188 4.13 -24.26 14.26
CA TRP A 188 5.32 -23.77 14.95
C TRP A 188 6.62 -24.44 14.52
N LYS A 189 6.55 -25.72 14.20
CA LYS A 189 7.71 -26.51 13.77
C LYS A 189 8.24 -26.09 12.39
N ASP A 190 7.42 -25.39 11.61
CA ASP A 190 7.81 -24.88 10.30
C ASP A 190 8.53 -23.53 10.41
N TYR A 191 8.57 -22.93 11.60
CA TYR A 191 9.35 -21.73 11.88
C TYR A 191 10.82 -22.07 12.10
N GLY A 192 11.67 -21.36 11.37
CA GLY A 192 13.11 -21.50 11.39
C GLY A 192 13.72 -20.67 10.27
N ASP A 193 15.00 -20.89 9.99
CA ASP A 193 15.74 -20.10 9.01
C ASP A 193 15.11 -20.13 7.62
N SER A 194 14.50 -21.26 7.21
CA SER A 194 13.83 -21.36 5.91
C SER A 194 12.63 -20.41 5.79
N TYR A 195 11.82 -20.33 6.85
CA TYR A 195 10.68 -19.44 6.94
C TYR A 195 11.14 -17.97 6.96
N TRP A 196 12.10 -17.65 7.82
CA TRP A 196 12.69 -16.30 7.89
C TRP A 196 13.28 -15.87 6.54
N MET A 197 13.93 -16.78 5.82
CA MET A 197 14.43 -16.51 4.46
C MET A 197 13.30 -16.24 3.44
N GLY A 198 12.11 -16.80 3.65
CA GLY A 198 10.92 -16.45 2.89
C GLY A 198 10.50 -15.01 3.15
N GLU A 199 10.41 -14.64 4.42
CA GLU A 199 10.07 -13.27 4.85
C GLU A 199 11.10 -12.25 4.38
N TYR A 200 12.40 -12.55 4.45
CA TYR A 200 13.45 -11.69 3.91
C TYR A 200 13.27 -11.43 2.41
N ARG A 201 12.97 -12.46 1.60
CA ARG A 201 12.69 -12.28 0.17
C ARG A 201 11.41 -11.47 -0.06
N ARG A 202 10.38 -11.69 0.75
CA ARG A 202 9.13 -10.91 0.72
C ARG A 202 9.41 -9.43 1.03
N PHE A 203 10.20 -9.14 2.06
CA PHE A 203 10.62 -7.77 2.40
C PHE A 203 11.34 -7.09 1.23
N LEU A 204 12.31 -7.77 0.59
CA LEU A 204 13.01 -7.23 -0.57
C LEU A 204 12.10 -7.01 -1.79
N LYS A 205 11.05 -7.82 -1.94
CA LYS A 205 10.04 -7.62 -3.00
C LYS A 205 9.16 -6.39 -2.73
N ILE A 206 8.75 -6.18 -1.48
CA ILE A 206 7.90 -5.04 -1.08
C ILE A 206 8.72 -3.73 -1.10
N PHE A 207 9.97 -3.79 -0.67
CA PHE A 207 10.86 -2.64 -0.54
C PHE A 207 12.12 -2.80 -1.40
N PRO A 208 12.01 -2.78 -2.74
CA PRO A 208 13.17 -2.90 -3.60
C PRO A 208 14.12 -1.70 -3.45
N SER A 209 15.41 -1.92 -3.71
CA SER A 209 16.36 -0.81 -3.85
C SER A 209 16.14 -0.11 -5.20
N TRP A 210 16.31 1.21 -5.23
CA TRP A 210 16.14 2.02 -6.44
C TRP A 210 17.49 2.45 -7.01
N PRO A 211 17.70 2.37 -8.35
CA PRO A 211 18.94 2.81 -8.96
C PRO A 211 19.27 4.27 -8.61
N TYR A 212 20.55 4.55 -8.37
CA TYR A 212 21.08 5.88 -8.03
C TYR A 212 20.54 6.49 -6.73
N ARG A 213 19.90 5.69 -5.88
CA ARG A 213 19.38 6.11 -4.57
C ARG A 213 19.90 5.20 -3.48
N ARG A 214 20.20 5.78 -2.32
CA ARG A 214 20.69 5.02 -1.17
C ARG A 214 19.50 4.48 -0.39
N THR A 215 19.46 3.18 -0.13
CA THR A 215 18.47 2.56 0.76
C THR A 215 19.20 1.87 1.91
N VAL A 216 18.90 2.27 3.15
CA VAL A 216 19.53 1.76 4.37
C VAL A 216 18.49 1.00 5.18
N LYS A 217 18.77 -0.27 5.46
CA LYS A 217 17.86 -1.23 6.11
C LYS A 217 18.52 -1.93 7.29
N THR A 218 19.57 -1.32 7.84
CA THR A 218 20.48 -1.99 8.78
C THR A 218 20.12 -1.72 10.23
N LEU A 219 19.35 -0.67 10.51
CA LEU A 219 18.90 -0.37 11.87
C LEU A 219 17.86 -1.42 12.29
N PRO A 220 18.12 -2.19 13.36
CA PRO A 220 17.18 -3.20 13.82
C PRO A 220 16.19 -2.62 14.83
N GLY A 221 15.02 -3.23 14.89
CA GLY A 221 14.11 -3.07 16.02
C GLY A 221 13.97 -4.31 16.88
N ASN A 222 13.15 -4.23 17.93
CA ASN A 222 12.96 -5.36 18.84
C ASN A 222 12.25 -6.54 18.16
N HIS A 223 11.39 -6.31 17.17
CA HIS A 223 10.73 -7.38 16.43
C HIS A 223 11.67 -8.11 15.45
N ASP A 224 12.82 -7.51 15.09
CA ASP A 224 13.76 -8.10 14.14
C ASP A 224 14.62 -9.22 14.74
N PHE A 225 15.14 -9.03 15.96
CA PHE A 225 15.94 -10.06 16.64
C PHE A 225 15.83 -10.10 18.17
N GLY A 226 14.90 -9.35 18.75
CA GLY A 226 14.64 -9.28 20.18
C GLY A 226 15.20 -8.03 20.84
N MET A 227 15.00 -7.92 22.15
CA MET A 227 15.39 -6.75 22.94
C MET A 227 16.26 -7.11 24.16
N GLY A 228 17.34 -6.35 24.36
CA GLY A 228 18.24 -6.45 25.50
C GLY A 228 18.65 -7.88 25.84
N ASN A 229 18.41 -8.30 27.08
CA ASN A 229 18.76 -9.64 27.58
C ASN A 229 17.96 -10.80 26.96
N GLY A 230 16.92 -10.49 26.18
CA GLY A 230 16.17 -11.49 25.42
C GLY A 230 16.75 -11.76 24.03
N ILE A 231 17.74 -10.99 23.55
CA ILE A 231 18.34 -11.20 22.23
C ILE A 231 19.10 -12.53 22.21
N ARG A 232 18.98 -13.27 21.09
CA ARG A 232 19.73 -14.51 20.84
C ARG A 232 20.83 -14.26 19.82
N GLU A 233 22.04 -14.74 20.11
CA GLU A 233 23.23 -14.56 19.24
C GLU A 233 22.94 -14.95 17.79
N GLY A 234 22.44 -16.18 17.55
CA GLY A 234 22.17 -16.65 16.18
C GLY A 234 21.12 -15.84 15.41
N VAL A 235 20.17 -15.21 16.11
CA VAL A 235 19.13 -14.37 15.48
C VAL A 235 19.72 -13.01 15.09
N LYS A 236 20.54 -12.41 15.98
CA LYS A 236 21.29 -11.19 15.67
C LYS A 236 22.29 -11.42 14.52
N ASP A 237 23.03 -12.52 14.56
CA ASP A 237 24.00 -12.87 13.52
C ASP A 237 23.32 -13.11 12.17
N ARG A 238 22.13 -13.75 12.17
CA ARG A 238 21.28 -13.87 10.98
C ARG A 238 20.92 -12.50 10.43
N PHE A 239 20.38 -11.59 11.24
CA PHE A 239 20.05 -10.24 10.78
C PHE A 239 21.27 -9.51 10.19
N ARG A 240 22.40 -9.50 10.91
CA ARG A 240 23.66 -8.86 10.45
C ARG A 240 24.17 -9.43 9.13
N THR A 241 24.05 -10.74 8.94
CA THR A 241 24.50 -11.41 7.71
C THR A 241 23.76 -10.91 6.47
N TYR A 242 22.46 -10.61 6.58
CA TYR A 242 21.63 -10.24 5.43
C TYR A 242 21.41 -8.74 5.27
N PHE A 243 21.36 -7.98 6.37
CA PHE A 243 21.15 -6.53 6.34
C PHE A 243 22.44 -5.72 6.50
N GLY A 244 23.46 -6.28 7.16
CA GLY A 244 24.73 -5.60 7.45
C GLY A 244 24.86 -5.18 8.91
N GLU A 245 25.85 -4.35 9.20
CA GLU A 245 26.13 -3.87 10.56
C GLU A 245 25.00 -2.99 11.10
N THR A 246 24.61 -3.26 12.34
CA THR A 246 23.41 -2.69 12.99
C THR A 246 23.62 -1.28 13.54
N SER A 247 24.88 -0.87 13.70
CA SER A 247 25.29 0.50 13.99
C SER A 247 26.24 0.99 12.91
N GLY A 248 26.23 2.29 12.62
CA GLY A 248 27.12 2.86 11.61
C GLY A 248 26.92 4.34 11.38
N VAL A 249 27.81 4.92 10.57
CA VAL A 249 27.77 6.33 10.18
C VAL A 249 27.45 6.47 8.70
N LEU A 250 26.56 7.40 8.38
CA LEU A 250 26.13 7.76 7.05
C LEU A 250 26.35 9.26 6.85
N GLU A 251 27.23 9.63 5.91
CA GLU A 251 27.33 11.01 5.45
C GLU A 251 26.28 11.30 4.38
N ALA A 252 25.50 12.37 4.57
CA ALA A 252 24.48 12.81 3.63
C ALA A 252 24.26 14.33 3.74
N GLY A 253 24.40 15.04 2.62
CA GLY A 253 24.12 16.48 2.55
C GLY A 253 24.89 17.33 3.57
N ASN A 254 26.19 17.09 3.77
CA ASN A 254 27.02 17.73 4.80
C ASN A 254 26.53 17.51 6.24
N HIS A 255 25.80 16.43 6.48
CA HIS A 255 25.39 15.98 7.80
C HIS A 255 25.91 14.58 8.07
N THR A 256 26.23 14.34 9.33
CA THR A 256 26.60 13.02 9.82
C THR A 256 25.39 12.35 10.44
N ILE A 257 24.92 11.26 9.84
CA ILE A 257 23.78 10.48 10.31
C ILE A 257 24.30 9.24 11.02
N VAL A 258 24.05 9.13 12.32
CA VAL A 258 24.47 8.00 13.16
C VAL A 258 23.30 7.04 13.34
N LEU A 259 23.50 5.78 12.97
CA LEU A 259 22.57 4.67 13.22
C LEU A 259 23.05 3.91 14.46
N ILE A 260 22.19 3.72 15.46
CA ILE A 260 22.55 3.04 16.71
C ILE A 260 21.65 1.83 17.02
N ASP A 261 22.28 0.66 17.17
CA ASP A 261 21.67 -0.58 17.66
C ASP A 261 21.36 -0.48 19.17
N SER A 262 20.34 0.32 19.50
CA SER A 262 19.92 0.58 20.87
C SER A 262 19.29 -0.65 21.54
N VAL A 263 18.77 -1.58 20.73
CA VAL A 263 18.22 -2.84 21.21
C VAL A 263 19.31 -3.75 21.79
N SER A 264 20.48 -3.81 21.15
CA SER A 264 21.64 -4.53 21.67
C SER A 264 22.36 -3.78 22.79
N LEU A 265 22.39 -2.44 22.75
CA LEU A 265 22.94 -1.64 23.87
C LEU A 265 22.17 -1.81 25.18
N SER A 266 20.90 -2.24 25.10
CA SER A 266 20.08 -2.56 26.26
C SER A 266 20.36 -3.97 26.84
N ASN A 267 21.31 -4.72 26.28
CA ASN A 267 21.79 -5.98 26.83
C ASN A 267 22.97 -5.73 27.79
N ASP A 268 22.97 -6.39 28.93
CA ASP A 268 24.03 -6.25 29.96
C ASP A 268 24.67 -7.60 30.36
N ASN A 269 24.17 -8.71 29.81
CA ASN A 269 24.53 -10.04 30.24
C ASN A 269 25.35 -10.85 29.21
N ASN A 270 25.37 -10.43 27.94
CA ASN A 270 26.05 -11.13 26.86
C ASN A 270 26.94 -10.19 26.04
N PRO A 271 28.27 -10.23 26.26
CA PRO A 271 29.23 -9.38 25.58
C PRO A 271 29.16 -9.49 24.05
N LYS A 272 28.86 -10.66 23.48
CA LYS A 272 28.75 -10.80 22.02
C LYS A 272 27.58 -10.01 21.42
N ILE A 273 26.58 -9.71 22.23
CA ILE A 273 25.41 -8.93 21.82
C ILE A 273 25.70 -7.45 21.98
N TYR A 274 26.09 -6.98 23.17
CA TYR A 274 26.23 -5.53 23.40
C TYR A 274 27.57 -4.95 22.96
N LEU A 275 28.69 -5.69 23.01
CA LEU A 275 30.03 -5.12 22.74
C LEU A 275 30.14 -4.49 21.36
N PRO A 276 29.70 -5.10 20.25
CA PRO A 276 29.83 -4.45 18.94
C PRO A 276 29.14 -3.09 18.86
N ALA A 277 27.97 -2.93 19.50
CA ALA A 277 27.26 -1.66 19.54
C ALA A 277 27.90 -0.67 20.53
N ARG A 278 28.44 -1.17 21.65
CA ARG A 278 29.15 -0.39 22.66
C ARG A 278 30.47 0.15 22.11
N ASP A 279 31.30 -0.69 21.49
CA ASP A 279 32.58 -0.31 20.88
C ASP A 279 32.37 0.75 19.79
N PHE A 280 31.30 0.60 18.99
CA PHE A 280 30.89 1.64 18.04
C PHE A 280 30.55 2.95 18.75
N LEU A 281 29.66 2.91 19.75
CA LEU A 281 29.26 4.10 20.51
C LEU A 281 30.47 4.80 21.17
N ASP A 282 31.40 4.02 21.71
CA ASP A 282 32.60 4.51 22.39
C ASP A 282 33.61 5.12 21.41
N SER A 283 33.67 4.64 20.17
CA SER A 283 34.53 5.19 19.11
C SER A 283 33.96 6.41 18.39
N LEU A 284 32.66 6.72 18.55
CA LEU A 284 32.01 7.85 17.86
C LEU A 284 32.68 9.21 18.10
N PRO A 285 33.06 9.60 19.33
CA PRO A 285 33.74 10.89 19.53
C PRO A 285 35.00 11.04 18.69
N ASP A 286 35.78 9.98 18.54
CA ASP A 286 36.99 9.96 17.70
C ASP A 286 36.61 10.00 16.21
N LEU A 287 35.61 9.22 15.79
CA LEU A 287 35.12 9.21 14.40
C LEU A 287 34.54 10.54 13.94
N LEU A 288 33.91 11.29 14.85
CA LEU A 288 33.30 12.61 14.57
C LEU A 288 34.32 13.76 14.63
N THR A 289 35.45 13.56 15.31
CA THR A 289 36.52 14.57 15.45
C THR A 289 37.67 14.36 14.47
N THR A 290 37.87 13.15 13.95
CA THR A 290 38.92 12.85 12.97
C THR A 290 38.50 13.34 11.58
N PRO A 291 39.37 14.08 10.86
CA PRO A 291 39.11 14.44 9.48
C PRO A 291 38.94 13.16 8.66
N SER A 292 37.84 13.04 7.92
CA SER A 292 37.69 11.99 6.91
C SER A 292 38.93 12.05 6.02
N PRO A 293 39.69 10.95 5.81
CA PRO A 293 40.79 10.99 4.88
C PRO A 293 40.18 11.35 3.53
N THR A 294 40.42 12.59 3.09
CA THR A 294 40.23 12.96 1.69
C THR A 294 40.84 11.83 0.89
N LEU A 295 40.06 11.21 0.00
CA LEU A 295 40.57 10.32 -1.02
C LEU A 295 41.68 11.10 -1.72
N LEU A 296 42.91 10.93 -1.27
CA LEU A 296 44.06 11.50 -1.91
C LEU A 296 44.02 10.88 -3.30
N PRO A 297 43.93 11.65 -4.39
CA PRO A 297 44.28 11.09 -5.69
C PRO A 297 45.66 10.49 -5.50
N HIS A 298 45.87 9.24 -5.90
CA HIS A 298 47.17 8.59 -5.83
C HIS A 298 48.21 9.43 -6.58
N VAL A 299 48.87 10.34 -5.86
CA VAL A 299 50.07 11.03 -6.31
C VAL A 299 51.21 10.27 -5.67
N ILE A 300 51.97 9.57 -6.52
CA ILE A 300 53.27 9.02 -6.14
C ILE A 300 54.20 10.24 -6.07
N GLU A 301 54.49 10.74 -4.88
CA GLU A 301 55.63 11.64 -4.69
C GLU A 301 56.84 10.85 -4.19
N GLU A 302 57.96 11.04 -4.90
CA GLU A 302 59.26 10.53 -4.50
C GLU A 302 59.72 11.21 -3.21
N ALA A 303 60.16 10.39 -2.25
CA ALA A 303 60.56 10.83 -0.93
C ALA A 303 61.85 11.66 -0.97
N ALA A 304 61.72 12.98 -0.96
CA ALA A 304 62.80 13.89 -0.56
C ALA A 304 62.25 15.24 -0.10
N ASN A 305 61.81 15.33 1.17
CA ASN A 305 62.04 16.45 2.11
C ASN A 305 61.12 16.29 3.35
N PRO A 306 61.63 16.52 4.58
CA PRO A 306 60.80 16.44 5.79
C PRO A 306 59.85 17.65 5.89
N LEU A 307 58.55 17.38 5.99
CA LEU A 307 57.48 18.38 6.10
C LEU A 307 57.54 19.09 7.45
N SER A 308 57.56 20.43 7.42
CA SER A 308 57.44 21.30 8.58
C SER A 308 56.11 21.07 9.32
N SER A 309 56.15 21.09 10.65
CA SER A 309 55.01 20.93 11.55
C SER A 309 53.85 21.89 11.20
N PRO A 310 52.58 21.42 11.15
CA PRO A 310 51.47 22.33 10.96
C PRO A 310 51.24 23.13 12.25
N SER A 311 51.43 24.43 12.13
CA SER A 311 50.98 25.46 13.07
C SER A 311 49.46 25.61 13.01
N GLY A 312 48.80 25.69 14.18
CA GLY A 312 47.45 26.23 14.32
C GLY A 312 46.33 25.26 14.01
N GLN A 313 45.83 24.57 15.04
CA GLN A 313 44.60 23.80 14.99
C GLN A 313 43.42 24.79 15.04
N ASP A 314 43.11 25.42 13.91
CA ASP A 314 41.81 26.08 13.73
C ASP A 314 40.74 24.98 13.81
N SER A 315 39.73 25.17 14.67
CA SER A 315 38.65 24.22 14.92
C SER A 315 37.91 23.91 13.61
N ILE A 316 38.14 22.73 13.05
CA ILE A 316 37.46 22.24 11.85
C ILE A 316 35.96 22.16 12.17
N PRO A 317 35.07 22.78 11.37
CA PRO A 317 33.62 22.70 11.60
C PRO A 317 33.17 21.24 11.51
N GLN A 318 32.65 20.69 12.61
CA GLN A 318 32.01 19.37 12.60
C GLN A 318 30.67 19.47 11.87
N ASN A 319 30.39 18.51 10.97
CA ASN A 319 29.08 18.39 10.34
C ASN A 319 28.00 18.20 11.43
N PRO A 320 26.80 18.80 11.29
CA PRO A 320 25.72 18.58 12.24
C PRO A 320 25.33 17.09 12.31
N THR A 321 25.20 16.56 13.52
CA THR A 321 24.88 15.14 13.75
C THR A 321 23.38 14.90 13.91
N ILE A 322 22.89 13.87 13.21
CA ILE A 322 21.53 13.34 13.31
C ILE A 322 21.61 11.92 13.84
N LEU A 323 20.85 11.61 14.90
CA LEU A 323 20.78 10.27 15.47
C LEU A 323 19.53 9.53 14.96
N LEU A 324 19.73 8.31 14.48
CA LEU A 324 18.67 7.35 14.14
C LEU A 324 18.75 6.18 15.10
N THR A 325 17.65 5.90 15.77
CA THR A 325 17.49 4.75 16.65
C THR A 325 16.12 4.10 16.42
N HIS A 326 15.93 2.85 16.85
CA HIS A 326 14.60 2.26 16.81
C HIS A 326 13.80 2.67 18.06
N VAL A 327 14.28 2.28 19.25
CA VAL A 327 13.59 2.59 20.51
C VAL A 327 13.76 4.07 20.88
N PRO A 328 12.68 4.81 21.16
CA PRO A 328 12.72 6.22 21.52
C PRO A 328 13.57 6.52 22.77
N LEU A 329 14.16 7.72 22.85
CA LEU A 329 14.98 8.09 24.01
C LEU A 329 14.11 8.28 25.26
N TYR A 330 14.73 8.15 26.43
CA TYR A 330 14.08 8.42 27.70
C TYR A 330 13.48 9.83 27.74
N ARG A 331 12.23 9.91 28.21
CA ARG A 331 11.53 11.17 28.50
C ARG A 331 10.77 11.02 29.81
N PRO A 332 10.51 12.10 30.56
CA PRO A 332 9.64 12.05 31.73
C PRO A 332 8.26 11.48 31.40
N ALA A 333 7.63 10.84 32.38
CA ALA A 333 6.26 10.38 32.22
C ALA A 333 5.34 11.55 31.86
N ASP A 334 4.29 11.26 31.09
CA ASP A 334 3.28 12.23 30.65
C ASP A 334 3.80 13.36 29.72
N THR A 335 4.99 13.20 29.13
CA THR A 335 5.51 14.14 28.13
C THR A 335 4.59 14.17 26.90
N PRO A 336 4.04 15.33 26.51
CA PRO A 336 3.12 15.42 25.39
C PRO A 336 3.85 15.24 24.05
N CYS A 337 3.26 14.45 23.16
CA CYS A 337 3.82 14.06 21.86
C CYS A 337 3.51 15.04 20.70
N GLY A 338 2.99 16.22 21.01
CA GLY A 338 2.54 17.19 20.01
C GLY A 338 1.21 16.85 19.34
N PRO A 339 0.72 17.71 18.43
CA PRO A 339 -0.64 17.67 17.90
C PRO A 339 -0.88 16.63 16.80
N HIS A 340 0.17 16.00 16.29
CA HIS A 340 0.10 15.06 15.16
C HIS A 340 -0.05 13.59 15.58
N ARG A 341 -0.01 13.29 16.89
CA ARG A 341 -0.34 11.99 17.45
C ARG A 341 -1.84 11.70 17.29
N GLU A 342 -2.21 10.46 16.95
CA GLU A 342 -3.61 10.03 16.91
C GLU A 342 -4.14 9.65 18.29
N SER A 343 -3.30 8.97 19.08
CA SER A 343 -3.59 8.69 20.49
C SER A 343 -3.58 9.97 21.32
N LYS A 344 -4.45 10.00 22.34
CA LYS A 344 -4.44 11.06 23.36
C LYS A 344 -3.42 10.79 24.47
N ASP A 345 -2.96 9.55 24.56
CA ASP A 345 -2.11 9.10 25.63
C ASP A 345 -0.63 9.28 25.23
N PRO A 346 0.22 9.76 26.13
CA PRO A 346 1.66 9.87 25.91
C PRO A 346 2.30 8.47 25.82
N ILE A 347 3.55 8.40 25.36
CA ILE A 347 4.32 7.14 25.38
C ILE A 347 4.53 6.74 26.84
N LEU A 348 3.96 5.60 27.23
CA LEU A 348 4.10 5.09 28.58
C LEU A 348 5.53 4.58 28.80
N ILE A 349 6.13 4.93 29.93
CA ILE A 349 7.41 4.35 30.34
C ILE A 349 7.14 2.93 30.85
N HIS A 350 7.22 1.97 29.95
CA HIS A 350 6.96 0.58 30.24
C HIS A 350 7.96 -0.31 29.51
N ALA A 351 8.26 -1.45 30.12
CA ALA A 351 9.09 -2.49 29.55
C ALA A 351 8.46 -3.83 29.87
N GLY A 352 8.81 -4.84 29.08
CA GLY A 352 8.39 -6.21 29.30
C GLY A 352 9.38 -7.21 28.75
N TYR A 353 8.93 -8.45 28.59
CA TYR A 353 9.75 -9.47 27.95
C TYR A 353 9.99 -9.12 26.48
N GLN A 354 11.24 -8.90 26.10
CA GLN A 354 11.66 -8.54 24.72
C GLN A 354 11.00 -7.27 24.13
N TYR A 355 10.56 -6.31 24.95
CA TYR A 355 10.12 -4.99 24.49
C TYR A 355 10.37 -3.91 25.54
N GLN A 356 10.52 -2.66 25.10
CA GLN A 356 10.49 -1.47 25.96
C GLN A 356 10.07 -0.26 25.12
N ASN A 357 9.24 0.63 25.68
CA ASN A 357 8.70 1.76 24.92
C ASN A 357 9.67 2.96 24.82
N VAL A 358 10.64 3.03 25.74
CA VAL A 358 11.70 4.06 25.77
C VAL A 358 13.00 3.46 26.32
N LEU A 359 14.14 4.01 25.91
CA LEU A 359 15.45 3.66 26.47
C LEU A 359 15.56 4.05 27.95
N GLN A 360 16.49 3.40 28.65
CA GLN A 360 16.84 3.79 30.02
C GLN A 360 17.45 5.20 30.07
N PRO A 361 17.25 5.97 31.16
CA PRO A 361 17.78 7.33 31.28
C PRO A 361 19.29 7.42 31.08
N ALA A 362 20.06 6.52 31.71
CA ALA A 362 21.52 6.52 31.63
C ALA A 362 22.01 6.26 30.20
N LEU A 363 21.42 5.27 29.53
CA LEU A 363 21.76 4.94 28.14
C LEU A 363 21.39 6.09 27.17
N SER A 364 20.22 6.70 27.37
CA SER A 364 19.78 7.84 26.54
C SER A 364 20.76 9.02 26.66
N LEU A 365 21.16 9.35 27.89
CA LEU A 365 22.11 10.43 28.16
C LEU A 365 23.49 10.12 27.55
N GLU A 366 23.98 8.90 27.71
CA GLU A 366 25.26 8.47 27.14
C GLU A 366 25.26 8.56 25.62
N ILE A 367 24.20 8.08 24.96
CA ILE A 367 24.04 8.16 23.50
C ILE A 367 24.05 9.62 23.04
N LEU A 368 23.26 10.49 23.67
CA LEU A 368 23.22 11.92 23.32
C LEU A 368 24.59 12.59 23.50
N GLN A 369 25.30 12.30 24.60
CA GLN A 369 26.62 12.86 24.88
C GLN A 369 27.68 12.44 23.85
N LYS A 370 27.73 11.15 23.49
CA LYS A 370 28.74 10.61 22.57
C LYS A 370 28.47 10.94 21.11
N THR A 371 27.20 11.14 20.75
CA THR A 371 26.80 11.51 19.38
C THR A 371 26.82 13.01 19.14
N ASN A 372 26.66 13.82 20.19
CA ASN A 372 26.43 15.27 20.08
C ASN A 372 25.27 15.60 19.10
N ALA A 373 24.25 14.75 19.05
CA ALA A 373 23.15 14.88 18.11
C ALA A 373 22.19 16.02 18.48
N LYS A 374 21.80 16.83 17.48
CA LYS A 374 20.81 17.91 17.63
C LYS A 374 19.40 17.46 17.20
N TYR A 375 19.33 16.45 16.35
CA TYR A 375 18.09 15.85 15.84
C TYR A 375 18.14 14.35 16.06
N VAL A 376 17.04 13.78 16.56
CA VAL A 376 16.88 12.36 16.81
C VAL A 376 15.62 11.86 16.10
N PHE A 377 15.70 10.73 15.41
CA PHE A 377 14.54 10.07 14.83
C PHE A 377 14.45 8.63 15.34
N SER A 378 13.28 8.27 15.87
CA SER A 378 12.96 6.96 16.46
C SER A 378 11.74 6.29 15.78
N GLY A 379 11.50 5.01 16.08
CA GLY A 379 10.31 4.22 15.66
C GLY A 379 9.60 3.62 16.90
N ASP A 380 9.21 2.33 16.85
CA ASP A 380 8.72 1.49 17.96
C ASP A 380 7.30 1.84 18.49
N ASP A 381 6.98 3.11 18.78
CA ASP A 381 5.66 3.47 19.36
C ASP A 381 4.50 3.40 18.35
N HIS A 382 4.81 3.23 17.06
CA HIS A 382 3.89 3.20 15.90
C HIS A 382 3.09 4.47 15.62
N ASP A 383 2.88 5.35 16.60
CA ASP A 383 2.24 6.66 16.45
C ASP A 383 3.26 7.81 16.47
N TYR A 384 2.89 8.97 15.93
CA TYR A 384 3.78 10.12 15.90
C TYR A 384 3.99 10.67 17.32
N CYS A 385 5.24 11.01 17.64
CA CYS A 385 5.57 11.75 18.84
C CYS A 385 6.71 12.73 18.57
N GLU A 386 6.53 13.98 18.98
CA GLU A 386 7.58 15.00 18.89
C GLU A 386 7.84 15.57 20.28
N VAL A 387 9.10 15.54 20.69
CA VAL A 387 9.54 16.01 22.01
C VAL A 387 10.86 16.76 21.88
N GLU A 388 11.14 17.63 22.84
CA GLU A 388 12.40 18.36 22.94
C GLU A 388 13.10 17.97 24.24
N HIS A 389 14.33 17.47 24.11
CA HIS A 389 15.18 17.10 25.24
C HIS A 389 16.04 18.29 25.69
N ALA A 390 16.68 18.14 26.86
CA ALA A 390 17.63 19.13 27.35
C ALA A 390 18.72 19.42 26.31
N GLY A 391 19.07 20.70 26.13
CA GLY A 391 20.02 21.15 25.11
C GLY A 391 19.40 21.43 23.73
N ASN A 392 18.07 21.62 23.67
CA ASN A 392 17.32 21.89 22.43
C ASN A 392 17.46 20.79 21.38
N ILE A 393 17.51 19.53 21.84
CA ILE A 393 17.62 18.35 20.99
C ILE A 393 16.21 17.91 20.63
N LYS A 394 15.87 17.99 19.34
CA LYS A 394 14.54 17.62 18.85
C LYS A 394 14.50 16.11 18.57
N GLU A 395 13.58 15.38 19.19
CA GLU A 395 13.30 13.98 18.84
C GLU A 395 11.93 13.85 18.18
N VAL A 396 11.90 13.12 17.07
CA VAL A 396 10.67 12.68 16.42
C VAL A 396 10.60 11.16 16.36
N THR A 397 9.60 10.59 17.01
CA THR A 397 9.18 9.21 16.82
C THR A 397 8.29 9.12 15.58
N VAL A 398 8.80 8.42 14.56
CA VAL A 398 8.20 8.29 13.25
C VAL A 398 7.05 7.28 13.31
N LYS A 399 5.94 7.67 12.71
CA LYS A 399 4.74 6.83 12.63
C LYS A 399 5.01 5.54 11.86
N SER A 400 4.40 4.43 12.28
CA SER A 400 4.46 3.15 11.57
C SER A 400 4.02 3.32 10.12
N PHE A 401 4.73 2.64 9.22
CA PHE A 401 4.43 2.59 7.80
C PHE A 401 3.28 1.62 7.47
N SER A 402 2.98 0.69 8.39
CA SER A 402 1.97 -0.34 8.23
C SER A 402 0.64 0.05 8.85
N TRP A 403 -0.47 -0.19 8.13
CA TRP A 403 -1.83 0.05 8.64
C TRP A 403 -2.32 -1.03 9.62
N ALA A 404 -1.50 -2.03 9.90
CA ALA A 404 -1.81 -3.10 10.83
C ALA A 404 -1.29 -2.85 12.27
N MET A 405 -0.65 -1.70 12.52
CA MET A 405 0.07 -1.39 13.77
C MET A 405 -0.65 -0.42 14.69
N GLY A 406 -1.98 -0.54 14.77
CA GLY A 406 -2.80 0.18 15.75
C GLY A 406 -3.13 1.64 15.40
N VAL A 407 -2.62 2.16 14.29
CA VAL A 407 -2.88 3.54 13.83
C VAL A 407 -3.83 3.60 12.62
N ARG A 408 -4.67 4.64 12.56
CA ARG A 408 -5.64 4.84 11.48
C ARG A 408 -4.98 5.31 10.19
N ARG A 409 -4.02 6.23 10.28
CA ARG A 409 -3.29 6.77 9.12
C ARG A 409 -1.80 6.58 9.29
N PRO A 410 -1.22 5.49 8.77
CA PRO A 410 0.22 5.27 8.75
C PRO A 410 0.98 6.45 8.16
N GLY A 411 2.30 6.51 8.37
CA GLY A 411 3.09 7.63 7.89
C GLY A 411 4.53 7.26 7.56
N PHE A 412 5.24 8.26 7.08
CA PHE A 412 6.70 8.28 6.97
C PHE A 412 7.17 9.70 7.26
N TYR A 413 8.44 9.86 7.59
CA TYR A 413 9.01 11.17 7.89
C TYR A 413 9.93 11.63 6.76
N MET A 414 9.80 12.89 6.36
CA MET A 414 10.61 13.51 5.33
C MET A 414 11.63 14.42 6.00
N VAL A 415 12.89 14.30 5.59
CA VAL A 415 14.00 15.10 6.10
C VAL A 415 14.67 15.79 4.93
N SER A 416 14.76 17.12 5.00
CA SER A 416 15.48 17.96 4.06
C SER A 416 16.71 18.53 4.74
N LEU A 417 17.88 18.26 4.18
CA LEU A 417 19.18 18.64 4.74
C LEU A 417 19.79 19.74 3.88
N TYR A 418 20.13 20.86 4.51
CA TYR A 418 20.77 21.97 3.81
C TYR A 418 22.22 21.63 3.47
N THR A 419 22.59 21.79 2.20
CA THR A 419 23.91 21.42 1.66
C THR A 419 24.88 22.61 1.54
N GLY A 420 24.45 23.82 1.89
CA GLY A 420 25.34 24.97 1.96
C GLY A 420 26.25 24.93 3.20
N ASN A 421 27.10 25.95 3.35
CA ASN A 421 27.92 26.13 4.55
C ASN A 421 27.01 26.54 5.72
N ALA A 422 26.41 25.58 6.40
CA ALA A 422 25.73 25.80 7.66
C ALA A 422 26.77 25.91 8.78
N SER A 423 26.61 26.91 9.65
CA SER A 423 27.22 26.84 10.99
C SER A 423 26.50 25.72 11.77
N PRO A 424 27.18 25.01 12.69
CA PRO A 424 26.52 24.04 13.58
C PRO A 424 25.28 24.60 14.31
N ASP A 425 25.26 25.92 14.53
CA ASP A 425 24.18 26.61 15.24
C ASP A 425 22.98 26.97 14.35
N THR A 426 23.16 27.06 13.03
CA THR A 426 22.05 27.33 12.10
C THR A 426 21.18 26.08 11.90
N GLU A 427 19.86 26.25 11.80
CA GLU A 427 18.94 25.15 11.50
C GLU A 427 19.20 24.62 10.09
N SER A 428 19.92 23.50 10.00
CA SER A 428 20.33 22.86 8.75
C SER A 428 19.47 21.64 8.37
N VAL A 429 18.49 21.31 9.23
CA VAL A 429 17.57 20.19 9.06
C VAL A 429 16.14 20.70 9.14
N GLN A 430 15.34 20.43 8.11
CA GLN A 430 13.90 20.62 8.13
C GLN A 430 13.20 19.27 8.00
N GLY A 431 12.16 19.07 8.80
CA GLY A 431 11.44 17.80 8.89
C GLY A 431 9.95 17.97 8.66
N ARG A 432 9.31 16.95 8.08
CA ARG A 432 7.86 16.92 7.89
C ARG A 432 7.30 15.50 7.96
N LEU A 433 6.27 15.32 8.79
CA LEU A 433 5.43 14.11 8.76
C LEU A 433 4.59 14.08 7.48
N CYS A 434 4.65 12.96 6.75
CA CYS A 434 3.75 12.68 5.64
C CYS A 434 2.85 11.50 5.95
N LEU A 435 1.53 11.71 5.90
CA LEU A 435 0.53 10.67 6.17
C LEU A 435 0.20 9.87 4.90
N LEU A 436 0.16 8.57 5.05
CA LEU A 436 -0.27 7.62 4.04
C LEU A 436 -1.80 7.46 4.01
N PRO A 437 -2.35 6.87 2.94
CA PRO A 437 -3.77 6.60 2.82
C PRO A 437 -4.39 5.84 3.98
N ASP A 438 -5.61 6.20 4.29
CA ASP A 438 -6.49 5.47 5.20
C ASP A 438 -7.09 4.23 4.51
N GLN A 439 -6.46 3.08 4.72
CA GLN A 439 -6.85 1.82 4.05
C GLN A 439 -8.26 1.35 4.42
N TRP A 440 -8.63 1.49 5.69
CA TRP A 440 -9.97 1.14 6.17
C TRP A 440 -11.05 2.07 5.62
N GLY A 441 -10.71 3.35 5.39
CA GLY A 441 -11.57 4.30 4.68
C GLY A 441 -11.87 3.83 3.26
N VAL A 442 -10.85 3.36 2.53
CA VAL A 442 -11.00 2.78 1.18
C VAL A 442 -11.90 1.54 1.23
N PHE A 443 -11.66 0.61 2.17
CA PHE A 443 -12.51 -0.57 2.33
C PHE A 443 -13.97 -0.22 2.64
N THR A 444 -14.21 0.81 3.45
CA THR A 444 -15.58 1.29 3.76
C THR A 444 -16.30 1.77 2.50
N VAL A 445 -15.59 2.48 1.61
CA VAL A 445 -16.14 2.89 0.30
C VAL A 445 -16.45 1.67 -0.58
N TYR A 446 -15.59 0.65 -0.59
CA TYR A 446 -15.87 -0.60 -1.32
C TYR A 446 -17.08 -1.34 -0.78
N THR A 447 -17.24 -1.43 0.55
CA THR A 447 -18.44 -2.00 1.17
C THR A 447 -19.69 -1.21 0.79
N PHE A 448 -19.63 0.12 0.82
CA PHE A 448 -20.75 0.97 0.40
C PHE A 448 -21.12 0.72 -1.08
N MET A 449 -20.14 0.61 -1.98
CA MET A 449 -20.38 0.29 -3.39
C MET A 449 -21.00 -1.08 -3.61
N LEU A 450 -20.67 -2.06 -2.77
CA LEU A 450 -21.34 -3.37 -2.78
C LEU A 450 -22.82 -3.23 -2.40
N LEU A 451 -23.15 -2.43 -1.38
CA LEU A 451 -24.53 -2.16 -1.00
C LEU A 451 -25.31 -1.46 -2.12
N VAL A 452 -24.70 -0.45 -2.76
CA VAL A 452 -25.28 0.24 -3.94
C VAL A 452 -25.56 -0.76 -5.06
N THR A 453 -24.67 -1.72 -5.29
CA THR A 453 -24.84 -2.77 -6.31
C THR A 453 -26.07 -3.65 -6.01
N ILE A 454 -26.24 -4.09 -4.77
CA ILE A 454 -27.37 -4.91 -4.33
C ILE A 454 -28.69 -4.13 -4.45
N LEU A 455 -28.69 -2.85 -4.06
CA LEU A 455 -29.86 -1.97 -4.16
C LEU A 455 -30.24 -1.71 -5.62
N ALA A 456 -29.26 -1.44 -6.48
CA ALA A 456 -29.45 -1.22 -7.91
C ALA A 456 -30.03 -2.47 -8.60
N ALA A 457 -29.50 -3.66 -8.31
CA ALA A 457 -30.04 -4.92 -8.80
C ALA A 457 -31.47 -5.18 -8.31
N THR A 458 -31.75 -4.87 -7.04
CA THR A 458 -33.10 -4.98 -6.46
C THR A 458 -34.09 -4.03 -7.13
N PHE A 459 -33.67 -2.79 -7.40
CA PHE A 459 -34.47 -1.81 -8.11
C PHE A 459 -34.74 -2.26 -9.56
N ASP A 460 -33.73 -2.76 -10.27
CA ASP A 460 -33.89 -3.24 -11.66
C ASP A 460 -34.84 -4.44 -11.73
N PHE A 461 -34.76 -5.37 -10.77
CA PHE A 461 -35.72 -6.47 -10.63
C PHE A 461 -37.15 -5.96 -10.45
N ARG A 462 -37.37 -5.01 -9.52
CA ARG A 462 -38.69 -4.44 -9.25
C ARG A 462 -39.24 -3.68 -10.46
N ARG A 463 -38.39 -2.90 -11.14
CA ARG A 463 -38.73 -2.19 -12.38
C ARG A 463 -39.14 -3.15 -13.49
N SER A 464 -38.32 -4.18 -13.74
CA SER A 464 -38.57 -5.21 -14.75
C SER A 464 -39.86 -5.98 -14.47
N ARG A 465 -40.13 -6.30 -13.19
CA ARG A 465 -41.39 -6.92 -12.76
C ARG A 465 -42.60 -6.03 -13.01
N ARG A 466 -42.54 -4.74 -12.64
CA ARG A 466 -43.64 -3.79 -12.89
C ARG A 466 -43.93 -3.66 -14.38
N ALA A 467 -42.90 -3.56 -15.21
CA ALA A 467 -43.06 -3.53 -16.66
C ALA A 467 -43.73 -4.80 -17.21
N ALA A 468 -43.34 -5.99 -16.72
CA ALA A 468 -43.95 -7.26 -17.11
C ALA A 468 -45.41 -7.40 -16.67
N LEU A 469 -45.78 -6.88 -15.49
CA LEU A 469 -47.16 -6.86 -15.01
C LEU A 469 -48.03 -5.90 -15.86
N ASN A 470 -47.52 -4.70 -16.17
CA ASN A 470 -48.23 -3.74 -17.02
C ASN A 470 -48.43 -4.26 -18.45
N TYR A 471 -47.46 -5.03 -18.98
CA TYR A 471 -47.60 -5.67 -20.30
C TYR A 471 -48.69 -6.74 -20.32
N ARG A 472 -48.87 -7.50 -19.23
CA ARG A 472 -49.96 -8.49 -19.10
C ARG A 472 -51.35 -7.86 -18.98
N GLY A 473 -51.46 -6.68 -18.37
CA GLY A 473 -52.73 -5.95 -18.25
C GLY A 473 -53.28 -5.38 -19.57
N ASN A 474 -52.44 -5.25 -20.60
CA ASN A 474 -52.80 -4.67 -21.90
C ASN A 474 -53.16 -5.71 -22.98
N VAL A 475 -53.35 -6.98 -22.61
CA VAL A 475 -53.81 -8.02 -23.55
C VAL A 475 -55.34 -8.08 -23.49
N LEU A 476 -56.01 -7.39 -24.41
CA LEU A 476 -57.47 -7.49 -24.59
C LEU A 476 -57.85 -8.93 -25.05
N PRO A 477 -58.92 -9.54 -24.50
CA PRO A 477 -59.40 -10.82 -24.99
C PRO A 477 -59.94 -10.65 -26.41
N ILE A 478 -59.41 -11.42 -27.36
CA ILE A 478 -59.99 -11.53 -28.71
C ILE A 478 -61.31 -12.30 -28.57
N SER A 479 -62.42 -11.56 -28.52
CA SER A 479 -63.75 -12.10 -28.79
C SER A 479 -63.77 -12.60 -30.23
N LYS A 480 -63.87 -13.92 -30.42
CA LYS A 480 -64.23 -14.47 -31.74
C LYS A 480 -65.70 -14.15 -31.96
N GLY A 481 -65.95 -13.19 -32.84
CA GLY A 481 -67.29 -12.84 -33.32
C GLY A 481 -67.99 -14.05 -33.91
N GLY A 482 -69.26 -14.20 -33.53
CA GLY A 482 -70.18 -15.11 -34.18
C GLY A 482 -70.53 -14.63 -35.58
N SER A 483 -70.81 -15.61 -36.44
CA SER A 483 -71.61 -15.43 -37.64
C SER A 483 -72.38 -16.73 -37.87
N ASP A 484 -73.67 -16.68 -37.59
CA ASP A 484 -74.68 -17.63 -38.03
C ASP A 484 -74.67 -17.73 -39.56
N ILE A 485 -74.67 -18.97 -40.11
CA ILE A 485 -75.45 -19.34 -41.29
C ILE A 485 -76.00 -20.75 -41.09
N SER A 486 -77.31 -20.85 -41.30
CA SER A 486 -78.22 -21.97 -41.12
C SER A 486 -78.14 -23.07 -42.19
N SER A 487 -78.63 -24.24 -41.79
CA SER A 487 -79.32 -25.31 -42.57
C SER A 487 -78.49 -26.14 -43.56
N ALA A 488 -78.45 -27.47 -43.38
CA ALA A 488 -79.51 -28.39 -43.78
C ALA A 488 -79.18 -29.88 -43.45
N TYR A 489 -80.25 -30.68 -43.29
CA TYR A 489 -80.37 -32.15 -43.37
C TYR A 489 -80.16 -33.09 -42.14
N ARG A 490 -81.33 -33.57 -41.67
CA ARG A 490 -81.76 -34.95 -41.30
C ARG A 490 -80.91 -35.84 -40.36
N GLN A 491 -81.40 -35.91 -39.11
CA GLN A 491 -81.99 -37.09 -38.45
C GLN A 491 -81.59 -38.51 -38.95
N SER A 492 -80.86 -39.28 -38.13
CA SER A 492 -81.35 -40.57 -37.59
C SER A 492 -80.47 -41.11 -36.45
N SER A 493 -81.17 -41.61 -35.44
CA SER A 493 -80.75 -42.38 -34.25
C SER A 493 -79.83 -43.60 -34.52
N ALA A 494 -78.81 -43.80 -33.70
CA ALA A 494 -78.45 -45.11 -33.13
C ALA A 494 -77.43 -44.98 -31.97
N LYS A 495 -77.77 -45.63 -30.85
CA LYS A 495 -76.87 -45.96 -29.72
C LYS A 495 -75.93 -47.11 -30.12
N ASN A 496 -74.66 -47.06 -29.68
CA ASN A 496 -74.03 -48.05 -28.79
C ASN A 496 -72.48 -48.00 -28.87
N ASN A 497 -71.88 -47.93 -27.68
CA ASN A 497 -70.79 -48.75 -27.16
C ASN A 497 -69.51 -48.99 -28.00
N ASP A 498 -68.42 -48.41 -27.46
CA ASP A 498 -67.30 -49.14 -26.85
C ASP A 498 -66.03 -49.48 -27.69
N TRP A 499 -64.89 -49.19 -27.05
CA TRP A 499 -63.46 -49.45 -27.33
C TRP A 499 -62.77 -49.06 -28.64
N GLY A 500 -61.66 -48.31 -28.49
CA GLY A 500 -60.37 -48.71 -29.07
C GLY A 500 -59.73 -47.81 -30.12
N ASP A 501 -58.73 -47.05 -29.66
CA ASP A 501 -57.47 -46.63 -30.33
C ASP A 501 -57.47 -45.86 -31.67
N GLY A 502 -56.75 -44.73 -31.64
CA GLY A 502 -56.07 -44.16 -32.81
C GLY A 502 -56.15 -42.64 -32.89
N GLU A 503 -55.04 -41.99 -32.52
CA GLU A 503 -54.48 -40.72 -33.02
C GLU A 503 -55.47 -39.54 -33.25
N ASP A 504 -55.35 -38.41 -32.55
CA ASP A 504 -54.62 -37.26 -33.09
C ASP A 504 -54.62 -36.10 -32.08
N GLY A 505 -53.61 -35.22 -32.16
CA GLY A 505 -53.86 -33.80 -31.92
C GLY A 505 -53.49 -33.22 -30.55
N ASN A 506 -52.20 -33.25 -30.24
CA ASN A 506 -51.44 -32.04 -29.92
C ASN A 506 -52.17 -30.92 -29.13
N PHE A 507 -52.09 -30.95 -27.80
CA PHE A 507 -52.08 -29.72 -27.03
C PHE A 507 -51.04 -29.79 -25.90
N LYS A 508 -49.76 -29.87 -26.31
CA LYS A 508 -48.64 -29.50 -25.43
C LYS A 508 -48.79 -28.01 -25.10
N TYR A 509 -49.42 -27.72 -23.96
CA TYR A 509 -49.14 -26.47 -23.26
C TYR A 509 -47.64 -26.49 -22.93
N SER A 510 -46.87 -25.88 -23.82
CA SER A 510 -45.48 -25.51 -23.59
C SER A 510 -45.41 -24.84 -22.21
N LYS A 511 -44.81 -25.53 -21.23
CA LYS A 511 -44.29 -24.95 -19.99
C LYS A 511 -43.18 -23.97 -20.36
N ARG A 512 -43.56 -22.85 -20.98
CA ARG A 512 -42.68 -21.72 -21.29
C ARG A 512 -42.49 -20.96 -20.00
N LYS A 513 -41.37 -21.22 -19.33
CA LYS A 513 -40.77 -20.46 -18.22
C LYS A 513 -41.77 -19.55 -17.49
N GLN A 514 -42.52 -20.16 -16.56
CA GLN A 514 -43.11 -19.42 -15.47
C GLN A 514 -41.95 -18.74 -14.75
N TYR A 515 -41.73 -17.44 -14.98
CA TYR A 515 -40.88 -16.62 -14.13
C TYR A 515 -41.32 -16.90 -12.71
N SER A 516 -40.47 -17.53 -11.90
CA SER A 516 -40.84 -17.86 -10.53
C SER A 516 -41.30 -16.56 -9.88
N THR A 517 -42.51 -16.55 -9.34
CA THR A 517 -43.08 -15.37 -8.70
C THR A 517 -42.74 -15.47 -7.23
N GLY A 518 -41.99 -14.51 -6.69
CA GLY A 518 -41.70 -14.42 -5.27
C GLY A 518 -40.23 -14.26 -4.91
N TRP A 519 -39.93 -14.42 -3.62
CA TRP A 519 -38.60 -14.26 -3.01
C TRP A 519 -37.49 -15.01 -3.76
N LYS A 520 -37.73 -16.28 -4.15
CA LYS A 520 -36.74 -17.11 -4.86
C LYS A 520 -36.29 -16.48 -6.19
N ALA A 521 -37.20 -15.84 -6.92
CA ALA A 521 -36.87 -15.19 -8.19
C ALA A 521 -36.03 -13.94 -8.00
N TRP A 522 -36.34 -13.17 -6.96
CA TRP A 522 -35.57 -12.00 -6.57
C TRP A 522 -34.15 -12.40 -6.17
N VAL A 523 -34.00 -13.41 -5.30
CA VAL A 523 -32.68 -13.93 -4.91
C VAL A 523 -31.88 -14.36 -6.14
N VAL A 524 -32.43 -15.22 -7.00
CA VAL A 524 -31.73 -15.70 -8.20
C VAL A 524 -31.32 -14.55 -9.13
N TYR A 525 -32.20 -13.57 -9.33
CA TYR A 525 -31.91 -12.43 -10.19
C TYR A 525 -30.83 -11.52 -9.58
N VAL A 526 -30.99 -11.11 -8.32
CA VAL A 526 -30.04 -10.20 -7.65
C VAL A 526 -28.67 -10.85 -7.51
N THR A 527 -28.61 -12.12 -7.09
CA THR A 527 -27.34 -12.86 -7.03
C THR A 527 -26.67 -12.91 -8.39
N ARG A 528 -27.42 -13.18 -9.47
CA ARG A 528 -26.84 -13.17 -10.83
C ARG A 528 -26.29 -11.80 -11.22
N GLU A 529 -27.03 -10.72 -11.02
CA GLU A 529 -26.56 -9.38 -11.40
C GLU A 529 -25.35 -8.95 -10.55
N VAL A 530 -25.34 -9.26 -9.25
CA VAL A 530 -24.20 -9.00 -8.37
C VAL A 530 -22.97 -9.80 -8.82
N LEU A 531 -23.10 -11.08 -9.16
CA LEU A 531 -21.99 -11.90 -9.64
C LEU A 531 -21.44 -11.40 -10.99
N LEU A 532 -22.29 -10.90 -11.89
CA LEU A 532 -21.84 -10.28 -13.14
C LEU A 532 -21.02 -9.02 -12.90
N VAL A 533 -21.46 -8.15 -11.98
CA VAL A 533 -20.68 -6.97 -11.56
C VAL A 533 -19.38 -7.41 -10.89
N ALA A 534 -19.43 -8.39 -9.99
CA ALA A 534 -18.26 -8.92 -9.29
C ALA A 534 -17.20 -9.47 -10.26
N GLY A 535 -17.60 -10.10 -11.36
CA GLY A 535 -16.67 -10.53 -12.42
C GLY A 535 -15.92 -9.35 -13.05
N VAL A 536 -16.60 -8.24 -13.34
CA VAL A 536 -15.96 -7.02 -13.88
C VAL A 536 -15.06 -6.38 -12.83
N VAL A 537 -15.54 -6.25 -11.59
CA VAL A 537 -14.77 -5.73 -10.45
C VAL A 537 -13.50 -6.54 -10.25
N PHE A 538 -13.57 -7.86 -10.26
CA PHE A 538 -12.42 -8.75 -10.10
C PHE A 538 -11.38 -8.57 -11.20
N VAL A 539 -11.80 -8.52 -12.48
CA VAL A 539 -10.88 -8.28 -13.60
C VAL A 539 -10.20 -6.91 -13.47
N TRP A 540 -10.94 -5.86 -13.13
CA TRP A 540 -10.35 -4.53 -12.97
C TRP A 540 -9.45 -4.42 -11.74
N TYR A 541 -9.87 -5.00 -10.62
CA TYR A 541 -9.08 -5.04 -9.40
C TYR A 541 -7.77 -5.77 -9.66
N THR A 542 -7.82 -7.00 -10.19
CA THR A 542 -6.63 -7.77 -10.56
C THR A 542 -5.74 -7.03 -11.53
N TRP A 543 -6.28 -6.36 -12.56
CA TRP A 543 -5.48 -5.54 -13.48
C TRP A 543 -4.81 -4.35 -12.78
N LEU A 544 -5.51 -3.67 -11.87
CA LEU A 544 -4.98 -2.54 -11.11
C LEU A 544 -3.88 -2.96 -10.14
N ILE A 545 -3.94 -4.17 -9.58
CA ILE A 545 -2.92 -4.70 -8.68
C ILE A 545 -1.83 -5.52 -9.39
N TRP A 546 -2.03 -5.98 -10.63
CA TRP A 546 -1.08 -6.87 -11.36
C TRP A 546 0.34 -6.33 -11.46
N ARG A 547 0.49 -4.99 -11.42
CA ARG A 547 1.81 -4.35 -11.45
C ARG A 547 2.63 -4.58 -10.15
N TRP A 548 2.07 -5.27 -9.15
CA TRP A 548 2.55 -5.38 -7.77
C TRP A 548 2.60 -6.85 -7.30
#